data_AF-A0A9D1ME60-F1
#
_entry.id   AF-A0A9D1ME60-F1
#
_cell.length_a   1.000
_cell.length_b   1.000
_cell.length_c   1.000
_cell.angle_alpha   90.00
_cell.angle_beta   90.00
_cell.angle_gamma   90.00
#
_symmetry.space_group_name_H-M   'P 1'
#
loop_
_entity.id
_entity.type
_entity.pdbx_description
1 polymer ?
#
loop_
_entity_poly.entity_id
_entity_poly.type
_entity_poly.pdbx_seq_one_letter_code
_entity_poly.pdbx_strand_id
1 'polypeptide(L)' 'MSVNTSNAYGKISISDLAIAKVASHTAMECYGIVEMVSRRFTDSLSELLKKDAGGRGVKVTTSGNRIYIDVYVVIK' A
#
# COMPACT_ATOMS: atom_id res chain seq x y z
N MET A 1 2.76 -1.63 -9.58
CA MET A 1 3.69 -2.70 -10.01
C MET A 1 3.36 -3.98 -9.23
N SER A 2 4.04 -5.09 -9.52
CA SER A 2 3.89 -6.34 -8.77
C SER A 2 5.25 -6.92 -8.42
N VAL A 3 5.34 -7.52 -7.24
CA VAL A 3 6.49 -8.33 -6.81
C VAL A 3 6.29 -9.74 -7.36
N ASN A 4 7.32 -10.28 -8.01
CA ASN A 4 7.23 -11.59 -8.66
C ASN A 4 8.35 -12.50 -8.16
N THR A 5 8.02 -13.76 -7.86
CA THR A 5 9.00 -14.82 -7.60
C THR A 5 8.61 -16.08 -8.36
N SER A 6 9.59 -16.87 -8.81
CA SER A 6 9.35 -18.09 -9.57
C SER A 6 10.36 -19.17 -9.21
N ASN A 7 9.89 -20.40 -9.08
CA ASN A 7 10.70 -21.58 -8.80
C ASN A 7 10.12 -22.81 -9.55
N ALA A 8 10.66 -24.00 -9.26
CA ALA A 8 10.21 -25.25 -9.88
C ALA A 8 8.72 -25.59 -9.67
N TYR A 9 8.07 -24.98 -8.68
CA TYR A 9 6.66 -25.20 -8.35
C TYR A 9 5.72 -24.15 -8.94
N GLY A 10 6.24 -23.10 -9.59
CA GLY A 10 5.44 -22.12 -10.32
C GLY A 10 5.90 -20.67 -10.14
N LYS A 11 4.95 -19.74 -10.31
CA LYS A 11 5.17 -18.29 -10.21
C LYS A 11 4.16 -17.67 -9.26
N ILE A 12 4.64 -16.86 -8.33
CA ILE A 12 3.83 -16.04 -7.44
C ILE A 12 4.00 -14.58 -7.87
N SER A 13 2.88 -13.86 -7.97
CA SER A 13 2.84 -12.42 -8.23
C SER A 13 1.95 -11.76 -7.19
N ILE A 14 2.48 -10.76 -6.48
CA ILE A 14 1.76 -9.97 -5.49
C ILE A 14 1.68 -8.53 -6.00
N SER A 15 0.47 -7.99 -6.13
CA SER A 15 0.29 -6.62 -6.56
C SER A 15 0.69 -5.62 -5.45
N ASP A 16 1.26 -4.49 -5.85
CA ASP A 16 1.57 -3.41 -4.89
C ASP A 16 0.31 -2.93 -4.14
N LEU A 17 -0.87 -3.01 -4.76
CA LEU A 17 -2.15 -2.66 -4.12
C LEU A 17 -2.53 -3.64 -3.01
N ALA A 18 -2.27 -4.94 -3.20
CA ALA A 18 -2.48 -5.93 -2.14
C ALA A 18 -1.57 -5.65 -0.94
N ILE A 19 -0.29 -5.32 -1.20
CA ILE A 19 0.67 -4.94 -0.15
C ILE A 19 0.20 -3.66 0.56
N ALA A 20 -0.20 -2.64 -0.19
CA ALA A 20 -0.68 -1.38 0.37
C ALA A 20 -1.91 -1.56 1.27
N LYS A 21 -2.84 -2.43 0.89
CA LYS A 21 -4.05 -2.72 1.67
C LYS A 21 -3.75 -3.40 2.99
N VAL A 22 -2.88 -4.40 2.99
CA VAL A 22 -2.44 -5.08 4.21
C VAL A 22 -1.71 -4.10 5.12
N ALA A 23 -0.74 -3.35 4.58
CA ALA A 23 0.02 -2.38 5.36
C ALA A 23 -0.87 -1.26 5.96
N SER A 24 -1.84 -0.76 5.20
CA SER A 24 -2.79 0.27 5.67
C SER A 24 -3.65 -0.27 6.83
N HIS A 25 -4.16 -1.49 6.70
CA HIS A 25 -4.95 -2.13 7.76
C HIS A 25 -4.12 -2.36 9.04
N THR A 26 -2.93 -2.94 8.91
CA THR A 26 -2.05 -3.18 10.06
C THR A 26 -1.59 -1.90 10.73
N ALA A 27 -1.33 -0.84 9.95
CA ALA A 27 -0.97 0.47 10.50
C ALA A 27 -2.12 1.08 11.34
N MET A 28 -3.38 0.95 10.91
CA MET A 28 -4.53 1.42 11.68
C MET A 28 -4.72 0.71 13.04
N GLU A 29 -4.19 -0.51 13.18
CA GLU A 29 -4.24 -1.28 14.43
C GLU A 29 -3.10 -0.88 15.41
N CYS A 30 -2.12 -0.09 14.97
CA CYS A 30 -1.02 0.33 15.82
C CYS A 30 -1.45 1.47 16.76
N TYR A 31 -1.00 1.41 18.01
CA TYR A 31 -1.31 2.42 19.01
C TYR A 31 -0.84 3.82 18.59
N GLY A 32 -1.71 4.82 18.83
CA GLY A 32 -1.42 6.23 18.54
C GLY A 32 -1.73 6.64 17.10
N ILE A 33 -2.00 5.71 16.18
CA ILE A 33 -2.46 6.04 14.83
C ILE A 33 -3.96 6.37 14.88
N VAL A 34 -4.31 7.57 14.40
CA VAL A 34 -5.69 8.07 14.37
C VAL A 34 -6.30 7.85 12.98
N GLU A 35 -5.55 8.18 11.93
CA GLU A 35 -6.03 8.13 10.56
C GLU A 35 -4.86 7.97 9.56
N MET A 36 -5.10 7.21 8.48
CA MET A 36 -4.21 7.13 7.32
C MET A 36 -4.58 8.23 6.31
N VAL A 37 -3.62 9.04 5.87
CA VAL A 37 -3.88 10.21 5.01
C VAL A 37 -3.15 10.13 3.67
N SER A 38 -3.80 10.54 2.58
CA SER A 38 -3.13 10.60 1.27
C SER A 38 -2.16 11.79 1.18
N ARG A 39 -1.01 11.61 0.52
CA ARG A 39 0.00 12.68 0.39
C ARG A 39 -0.33 13.70 -0.71
N ARG A 40 -1.10 13.32 -1.74
CA ARG A 40 -1.40 14.19 -2.90
C ARG A 40 -2.90 14.26 -3.20
N PHE A 41 -3.38 15.46 -3.52
CA PHE A 41 -4.75 15.68 -4.01
C PHE A 41 -5.06 14.92 -5.32
N THR A 42 -4.07 14.71 -6.17
CA THR A 42 -4.21 13.92 -7.41
C THR A 42 -4.49 12.45 -7.12
N ASP A 43 -3.96 11.93 -6.01
CA ASP A 43 -4.19 10.55 -5.57
C ASP A 43 -5.63 10.43 -5.06
N SER A 44 -6.12 11.42 -4.32
CA SER A 44 -7.52 11.48 -3.86
C SER A 44 -8.52 11.51 -5.02
N LEU A 45 -8.25 12.23 -6.11
CA LEU A 45 -9.15 12.26 -7.29
C LEU A 45 -9.12 10.95 -8.08
N SER A 46 -7.94 10.32 -8.20
CA SER A 46 -7.78 9.03 -8.88
C SER A 46 -8.38 7.88 -8.08
N GLU A 47 -8.34 7.95 -6.76
CA GLU A 47 -9.00 7.02 -5.83
C GLU A 47 -10.51 7.24 -5.78
N LEU A 48 -11.00 8.48 -5.88
CA LEU A 48 -12.45 8.72 -5.97
C LEU A 48 -13.07 8.07 -7.23
N LEU A 49 -12.30 8.02 -8.33
CA LEU A 49 -12.68 7.34 -9.57
C LEU A 49 -12.51 5.82 -9.51
N LYS A 50 -11.57 5.32 -8.71
CA LYS A 50 -11.33 3.89 -8.49
C LYS A 50 -12.05 3.46 -7.22
N LYS A 51 -13.25 2.88 -7.39
CA LYS A 51 -14.18 2.35 -6.36
C LYS A 51 -13.57 1.50 -5.21
N ASP A 52 -12.28 1.17 -5.25
CA ASP A 52 -11.53 0.43 -4.24
C ASP A 52 -10.29 1.23 -3.78
N ALA A 53 -10.50 2.24 -2.93
CA ALA A 53 -9.43 3.06 -2.32
C ALA A 53 -8.78 2.35 -1.10
N GLY A 54 -8.51 1.06 -1.23
CA GLY A 54 -8.12 0.17 -0.14
C GLY A 54 -6.68 0.33 0.39
N GLY A 55 -5.91 1.31 -0.09
CA GLY A 55 -4.51 1.53 0.28
C GLY A 55 -4.20 2.98 0.68
N ARG A 56 -5.21 3.75 1.13
CA ARG A 56 -5.04 5.15 1.50
C ARG A 56 -3.92 5.34 2.52
N GLY A 57 -3.08 6.33 2.27
CA GLY A 57 -1.93 6.65 3.11
C GLY A 57 -0.78 5.66 3.06
N VAL A 58 -0.78 4.68 2.15
CA VAL A 58 0.36 3.78 1.93
C VAL A 58 0.84 3.84 0.49
N LYS A 59 2.11 4.18 0.30
CA LYS A 59 2.76 4.12 -1.02
C LYS A 59 3.74 2.95 -1.04
N VAL A 60 3.49 2.01 -1.94
CA VAL A 60 4.38 0.87 -2.18
C VAL A 60 5.19 1.16 -3.44
N THR A 61 6.52 1.05 -3.31
CA THR A 61 7.46 1.14 -4.43
C THR A 61 8.32 -0.10 -4.45
N THR A 62 8.28 -0.85 -5.55
CA THR A 62 9.07 -2.06 -5.73
C THR A 62 10.29 -1.74 -6.60
N SER A 63 11.50 -2.06 -6.11
CA SER A 63 12.75 -1.87 -6.85
C SER A 63 13.67 -3.08 -6.64
N GLY A 64 13.86 -3.87 -7.71
CA GLY A 64 14.59 -5.13 -7.65
C GLY A 64 13.97 -6.12 -6.66
N ASN A 65 14.78 -6.61 -5.71
CA ASN A 65 14.35 -7.49 -4.61
C ASN A 65 14.02 -6.71 -3.32
N ARG A 66 13.63 -5.43 -3.43
CA ARG A 66 13.29 -4.60 -2.28
C ARG A 66 11.93 -3.97 -2.47
N ILE A 67 11.16 -3.96 -1.38
CA ILE A 67 9.86 -3.31 -1.30
C ILE A 67 10.01 -2.15 -0.33
N TYR A 68 9.73 -0.95 -0.80
CA TYR A 68 9.72 0.27 -0.01
C TYR A 68 8.25 0.60 0.29
N ILE A 69 7.94 0.80 1.57
CA ILE A 69 6.59 1.08 2.05
C ILE A 69 6.65 2.42 2.79
N ASP A 70 6.11 3.47 2.17
CA ASP A 70 5.93 4.76 2.83
C ASP A 70 4.54 4.79 3.47
N VAL A 71 4.47 5.13 4.75
CA VAL A 71 3.23 5.23 5.53
C VAL A 71 2.99 6.68 5.93
N TYR A 72 1.81 7.19 5.62
CA TYR A 72 1.37 8.55 5.90
C TYR A 72 0.20 8.51 6.88
N VAL A 73 0.45 8.92 8.11
CA VAL A 73 -0.49 8.79 9.23
C VAL A 73 -0.55 10.05 10.07
N VAL A 74 -1.70 10.27 10.68
CA VAL A 74 -1.87 11.21 11.79
C VAL A 74 -1.71 10.44 13.09
N ILE A 75 -0.83 10.92 13.95
CA ILE A 75 -0.52 10.32 15.25
C ILE A 75 -1.06 11.23 16.36
N LYS A 76 -1.53 10.64 17.46
CA LYS A 76 -1.94 11.34 18.68
C LYS A 76 -0.75 11.63 19.61
#